data_AF-A0A7K2WK50-F1
#
_entry.id   AF-A0A7K2WK50-F1
#
_cell.length_a   1.000
_cell.length_b   1.000
_cell.length_c   1.000
_cell.angle_alpha   90.00
_cell.angle_beta   90.00
_cell.angle_gamma   90.00
#
_symmetry.space_group_name_H-M   'P 1'
#
loop_
_entity.id
_entity.type
_entity.pdbx_description
1 polymer ?
#
loop_
_entity_poly.entity_id
_entity_poly.type
_entity_poly.pdbx_seq_one_letter_code
_entity_poly.pdbx_strand_id
1 'polypeptide(L)'
;EDEEPPADAVGALQALVGRLRRALGGEAVASAPGGYRLAAGRDSVDLFRFERLAADGAAALREDDPERALALLDEALALWDGPALADLPGRAADPLAVRAEQRRATAHRDRLAAEVARG
;
A
#
# COMPACT_ATOMS: atom_id res chain seq x y z
N GLU A 1 13.12 6.48 -18.01
CA GLU A 1 14.23 7.40 -18.26
C GLU A 1 14.89 7.63 -16.91
N ASP A 2 16.18 7.35 -16.79
CA ASP A 2 16.92 7.68 -15.57
C ASP A 2 17.24 9.17 -15.63
N GLU A 3 16.51 9.95 -14.85
CA GLU A 3 16.71 11.38 -14.71
C GLU A 3 18.03 11.62 -13.97
N GLU A 4 18.97 12.31 -14.61
CA GLU A 4 20.29 12.59 -14.02
C GLU A 4 20.10 13.41 -12.73
N PRO A 5 20.71 13.01 -11.60
CA PRO A 5 20.45 13.66 -10.33
C PRO A 5 20.85 15.14 -10.40
N PRO A 6 20.13 16.02 -9.69
CA PRO A 6 20.46 17.44 -9.66
C PRO A 6 21.87 17.65 -9.10
N ALA A 7 22.52 18.74 -9.54
CA ALA A 7 23.89 19.08 -9.16
C ALA A 7 24.11 19.13 -7.64
N ASP A 8 23.08 19.49 -6.87
CA ASP A 8 23.03 19.36 -5.41
C ASP A 8 21.93 18.38 -4.96
N ALA A 9 22.16 17.09 -5.23
CA ALA A 9 21.26 16.01 -4.83
C ALA A 9 21.02 15.95 -3.31
N VAL A 10 22.04 16.29 -2.51
CA VAL A 10 21.95 16.25 -1.05
C VAL A 10 21.05 17.37 -0.54
N GLY A 11 21.26 18.61 -0.99
CA GLY A 11 20.41 19.74 -0.63
C GLY A 11 18.97 19.55 -1.10
N ALA A 12 18.77 19.02 -2.31
CA ALA A 12 17.44 18.70 -2.83
C ALA A 12 16.71 17.66 -1.96
N LEU A 13 17.40 16.59 -1.56
CA LEU A 13 16.84 15.57 -0.66
C LEU A 13 16.49 16.16 0.72
N GLN A 14 17.37 16.96 1.30
CA GLN A 14 17.12 17.62 2.58
C GLN A 14 15.91 18.56 2.52
N ALA A 15 15.73 19.29 1.42
CA ALA A 15 14.57 20.15 1.19
C ALA A 15 13.26 19.34 1.09
N LEU A 16 13.27 18.19 0.41
CA LEU A 16 12.13 17.26 0.36
C LEU A 16 11.77 16.72 1.74
N VAL A 17 12.77 16.30 2.53
CA VAL A 17 12.55 15.84 3.91
C VAL A 17 11.99 16.96 4.79
N GLY A 18 12.48 18.19 4.63
CA GLY A 18 11.94 19.35 5.34
C GLY A 18 10.47 19.65 4.99
N ARG A 19 10.05 19.40 3.75
CA ARG A 19 8.62 19.48 3.36
C ARG A 19 7.79 18.37 4.00
N LEU A 20 8.28 17.13 3.99
CA LEU A 20 7.58 16.00 4.62
C LEU A 20 7.39 16.21 6.12
N ARG A 21 8.42 16.66 6.85
CA ARG A 21 8.32 16.97 8.28
C ARG A 21 7.28 18.05 8.60
N ARG A 22 7.09 19.03 7.72
CA ARG A 22 6.05 20.05 7.89
C ARG A 22 4.64 19.49 7.65
N ALA A 23 4.49 18.59 6.68
CA ALA A 23 3.21 17.98 6.35
C ALA A 23 2.77 16.90 7.36
N LEU A 24 3.71 16.09 7.84
CA LEU A 24 3.44 14.90 8.66
C LEU A 24 3.74 15.09 10.15
N GLY A 25 4.40 16.20 10.53
CA GLY A 25 4.94 16.42 11.86
C GLY A 25 6.44 16.10 11.95
N GLY A 26 7.15 16.85 12.79
CA GLY A 26 8.63 16.81 12.85
C GLY A 26 9.20 15.44 13.21
N GLU A 27 8.48 14.68 14.04
CA GLU A 27 8.90 13.34 14.50
C GLU A 27 8.57 12.22 13.51
N ALA A 28 7.70 12.48 12.51
CA ALA A 28 7.29 11.47 11.54
C ALA A 28 8.45 11.04 10.62
N VAL A 29 9.45 11.91 10.40
CA VAL A 29 10.64 11.57 9.59
C VAL A 29 11.91 11.78 10.42
N ALA A 30 12.43 10.71 10.99
CA ALA A 30 13.66 10.73 11.78
C ALA A 30 14.90 10.71 10.86
N SER A 31 15.91 11.51 11.20
CA SER A 31 17.25 11.34 10.65
C SER A 31 17.90 10.12 11.31
N ALA A 32 18.52 9.25 10.53
CA ALA A 32 19.18 8.03 11.02
C ALA A 32 20.56 7.86 10.34
N PRO A 33 21.47 7.06 10.92
CA PRO A 33 22.69 6.69 10.22
C PRO A 33 22.35 6.09 8.86
N GLY A 34 22.90 6.68 7.78
CA GLY A 34 22.64 6.25 6.41
C GLY A 34 21.39 6.85 5.73
N GLY A 35 20.64 7.73 6.38
CA GLY A 35 19.55 8.46 5.71
C GLY A 35 18.40 8.87 6.63
N TYR A 36 17.18 8.54 6.21
CA TYR A 36 15.94 8.95 6.86
C TYR A 36 15.02 7.75 7.09
N ARG A 37 14.20 7.83 8.14
CA ARG A 37 13.21 6.81 8.48
C ARG A 37 11.84 7.47 8.67
N LEU A 38 10.84 6.96 7.96
CA LEU A 38 9.45 7.31 8.19
C LEU A 38 8.93 6.48 9.39
N ALA A 39 8.47 7.17 10.43
CA ALA A 39 7.78 6.58 11.57
C ALA A 39 6.29 6.45 11.24
N ALA A 40 5.93 5.35 10.58
CA ALA A 40 4.55 5.02 10.25
C ALA A 40 4.20 3.65 10.85
N GLY A 41 3.07 3.57 11.54
CA GLY A 41 2.51 2.30 11.98
C GLY A 41 1.99 1.50 10.79
N ARG A 42 1.85 0.17 10.93
CA ARG A 42 1.28 -0.64 9.84
C ARG A 42 -0.14 -0.18 9.49
N ASP A 43 -0.95 0.14 10.48
CA ASP A 43 -2.32 0.62 10.27
C ASP A 43 -2.42 2.05 9.72
N SER A 44 -1.33 2.81 9.69
CA SER A 44 -1.33 4.13 9.03
C SER A 44 -1.00 4.03 7.54
N VAL A 45 -0.82 2.82 7.00
CA VAL A 45 -0.59 2.57 5.58
C VAL A 45 -1.69 1.65 5.06
N ASP A 46 -2.46 2.16 4.10
CA ASP A 46 -3.53 1.46 3.38
C ASP A 46 -3.10 0.08 2.87
N LEU A 47 -1.91 -0.05 2.27
CA LEU A 47 -1.41 -1.31 1.72
C LEU A 47 -1.28 -2.39 2.79
N PHE A 48 -0.80 -2.07 3.99
CA PHE A 48 -0.69 -3.05 5.07
C PHE A 48 -2.06 -3.42 5.65
N ARG A 49 -2.99 -2.47 5.71
CA ARG A 49 -4.38 -2.75 6.11
C ARG A 49 -5.06 -3.67 5.10
N PHE A 50 -4.91 -3.37 3.81
CA PHE A 50 -5.40 -4.19 2.71
C PHE A 50 -4.83 -5.62 2.78
N GLU A 51 -3.51 -5.76 2.93
CA GLU A 51 -2.87 -7.09 2.99
C GLU A 51 -3.39 -7.94 4.15
N ARG A 52 -3.64 -7.33 5.31
CA ARG A 52 -4.25 -8.02 6.46
C ARG A 52 -5.69 -8.44 6.16
N LEU A 53 -6.54 -7.49 5.75
CA LEU A 53 -7.96 -7.76 5.49
C LEU A 53 -8.16 -8.80 4.38
N ALA A 54 -7.36 -8.74 3.32
CA ALA A 54 -7.37 -9.73 2.24
C ALA A 54 -6.95 -11.12 2.74
N ALA A 55 -5.93 -11.21 3.60
CA ALA A 55 -5.51 -12.47 4.19
C ALA A 55 -6.59 -13.06 5.13
N ASP A 56 -7.23 -12.22 5.93
CA ASP A 56 -8.32 -12.62 6.83
C ASP A 56 -9.57 -13.05 6.04
N GLY A 57 -9.89 -12.36 4.94
CA GLY A 57 -11.00 -12.72 4.05
C GLY A 57 -10.75 -14.05 3.33
N ALA A 58 -9.54 -14.27 2.83
CA ALA A 58 -9.13 -15.56 2.26
C ALA A 58 -9.14 -16.68 3.32
N ALA A 59 -8.88 -16.36 4.59
CA ALA A 59 -9.00 -17.32 5.68
C ALA A 59 -10.45 -17.73 5.96
N ALA A 60 -11.36 -16.76 6.04
CA ALA A 60 -12.79 -17.01 6.21
C ALA A 60 -13.36 -17.90 5.09
N LEU A 61 -12.93 -17.70 3.83
CA LEU A 61 -13.32 -18.59 2.72
C LEU A 61 -12.90 -20.05 2.94
N ARG A 62 -11.67 -20.28 3.40
CA ARG A 62 -11.18 -21.63 3.69
C ARG A 62 -11.89 -22.27 4.87
N GLU A 63 -12.49 -21.46 5.73
CA GLU A 63 -13.27 -21.86 6.90
C GLU A 63 -14.76 -21.99 6.60
N ASP A 64 -15.17 -21.89 5.32
CA ASP A 64 -16.56 -21.99 4.85
C ASP A 64 -17.49 -20.90 5.45
N ASP A 65 -16.93 -19.71 5.70
CA ASP A 65 -17.66 -18.50 6.15
C ASP A 65 -17.66 -17.43 5.03
N PRO A 66 -18.50 -17.60 4.00
CA PRO A 66 -18.53 -16.70 2.85
C PRO A 66 -19.05 -15.31 3.19
N GLU A 67 -19.96 -15.16 4.16
CA GLU A 67 -20.44 -13.84 4.60
C GLU A 67 -19.31 -13.01 5.21
N ARG A 68 -18.51 -13.59 6.11
CA ARG A 68 -17.37 -12.89 6.71
C ARG A 68 -16.30 -12.58 5.68
N ALA A 69 -16.04 -13.52 4.77
CA ALA A 69 -15.09 -13.30 3.69
C ALA A 69 -15.46 -12.09 2.84
N LEU A 70 -16.74 -11.99 2.43
CA LEU A 70 -17.23 -10.86 1.65
C LEU A 70 -17.03 -9.54 2.37
N ALA A 71 -17.42 -9.46 3.66
CA ALA A 71 -17.27 -8.24 4.45
C ALA A 71 -15.81 -7.78 4.52
N LEU A 72 -14.87 -8.70 4.79
CA LEU A 72 -13.45 -8.39 4.90
C LEU A 72 -12.83 -8.00 3.55
N LEU A 73 -13.21 -8.69 2.46
CA LEU A 73 -12.68 -8.43 1.12
C LEU A 73 -13.25 -7.12 0.53
N ASP A 74 -14.51 -6.79 0.82
CA ASP A 74 -15.10 -5.50 0.48
C ASP A 74 -14.36 -4.36 1.18
N GLU A 75 -14.10 -4.47 2.49
CA GLU A 75 -13.32 -3.47 3.24
C GLU A 75 -11.89 -3.35 2.69
N ALA A 76 -11.25 -4.48 2.37
CA ALA A 76 -9.90 -4.50 1.80
C ALA A 76 -9.86 -3.72 0.48
N LEU A 77 -10.77 -4.04 -0.44
CA LEU A 77 -10.80 -3.44 -1.77
C LEU A 77 -11.23 -1.96 -1.76
N ALA A 78 -12.02 -1.55 -0.78
CA ALA A 78 -12.41 -0.14 -0.59
C ALA A 78 -11.23 0.78 -0.22
N LEU A 79 -10.07 0.24 0.18
CA LEU A 79 -8.87 1.03 0.45
C LEU A 79 -8.15 1.50 -0.83
N TRP A 80 -8.61 1.07 -2.01
CA TRP A 80 -7.95 1.35 -3.29
C TRP A 80 -8.65 2.45 -4.08
N ASP A 81 -8.01 3.62 -4.20
CA ASP A 81 -8.51 4.75 -5.00
C ASP A 81 -8.06 4.73 -6.48
N GLY A 82 -7.27 3.74 -6.88
CA GLY A 82 -6.71 3.63 -8.23
C GLY A 82 -5.60 2.58 -8.32
N PRO A 83 -4.84 2.55 -9.42
CA PRO A 83 -3.62 1.74 -9.49
C PRO A 83 -2.57 2.16 -8.45
N ALA A 84 -1.78 1.21 -7.96
CA ALA A 84 -0.67 1.48 -7.06
C ALA A 84 0.32 2.48 -7.70
N LEU A 85 0.66 3.53 -6.95
CA LEU A 85 1.59 4.59 -7.37
C LEU A 85 1.14 5.32 -8.67
N ALA A 86 -0.17 5.44 -8.92
CA ALA A 86 -0.69 6.07 -10.14
C ALA A 86 -0.24 7.53 -10.35
N ASP A 87 0.09 8.24 -9.28
CA ASP A 87 0.57 9.62 -9.27
C ASP A 87 2.10 9.74 -9.41
N LEU A 88 2.82 8.61 -9.53
CA LEU A 88 4.27 8.56 -9.70
C LEU A 88 4.64 7.99 -11.09
N PRO A 89 4.90 8.87 -12.07
CA PRO A 89 5.28 8.46 -13.42
C PRO A 89 6.49 7.52 -13.42
N GLY A 90 6.44 6.49 -14.27
CA GLY A 90 7.52 5.49 -14.40
C GLY A 90 7.60 4.48 -13.26
N ARG A 91 6.73 4.56 -12.24
CA ARG A 91 6.69 3.59 -11.13
C ARG A 91 5.70 2.46 -11.28
N ALA A 92 4.91 2.43 -12.37
CA ALA A 92 3.98 1.33 -12.63
C ALA A 92 4.68 -0.04 -12.75
N ALA A 93 5.93 -0.06 -13.23
CA ALA A 93 6.74 -1.27 -13.33
C ALA A 93 7.57 -1.56 -12.05
N ASP A 94 7.41 -0.74 -10.99
CA ASP A 94 8.08 -0.98 -9.71
C ASP A 94 7.61 -2.34 -9.15
N PRO A 95 8.53 -3.24 -8.73
CA PRO A 95 8.16 -4.56 -8.22
C PRO A 95 7.17 -4.51 -7.05
N LEU A 96 7.18 -3.46 -6.23
CA LEU A 96 6.23 -3.27 -5.14
C LEU A 96 4.84 -2.92 -5.66
N ALA A 97 4.75 -2.03 -6.65
CA ALA A 97 3.47 -1.69 -7.30
C ALA A 97 2.87 -2.93 -7.98
N VAL A 98 3.69 -3.67 -8.74
CA VAL A 98 3.28 -4.93 -9.39
C VAL A 98 2.76 -5.94 -8.37
N ARG A 99 3.48 -6.13 -7.26
CA ARG A 99 3.05 -7.06 -6.20
C ARG A 99 1.75 -6.61 -5.54
N ALA A 100 1.58 -5.32 -5.29
CA ALA A 100 0.37 -4.77 -4.71
C ALA A 100 -0.84 -5.01 -5.63
N GLU A 101 -0.70 -4.75 -6.93
CA GLU A 101 -1.74 -5.02 -7.94
C GLU A 101 -2.06 -6.51 -8.08
N GLN A 102 -1.06 -7.39 -8.03
CA GLN A 102 -1.28 -8.84 -8.05
C GLN A 102 -2.12 -9.29 -6.85
N ARG A 103 -1.84 -8.76 -5.65
CA ARG A 103 -2.64 -9.06 -4.46
C ARG A 103 -4.06 -8.51 -4.57
N ARG A 104 -4.23 -7.30 -5.12
CA ARG A 104 -5.56 -6.73 -5.40
C ARG A 104 -6.36 -7.63 -6.34
N ALA A 105 -5.74 -8.12 -7.41
CA ALA A 105 -6.38 -9.06 -8.33
C ALA A 105 -6.77 -10.37 -7.64
N THR A 106 -5.95 -10.88 -6.73
CA THR A 106 -6.31 -12.06 -5.91
C THR A 106 -7.48 -11.77 -4.99
N ALA A 107 -7.50 -10.64 -4.27
CA ALA A 107 -8.63 -10.27 -3.42
C ALA A 107 -9.95 -10.14 -4.20
N HIS A 108 -9.92 -9.61 -5.43
CA HIS A 108 -11.10 -9.61 -6.30
C HIS A 108 -11.57 -11.03 -6.66
N ARG A 109 -10.65 -11.97 -6.94
CA ARG A 109 -11.01 -13.37 -7.22
C ARG A 109 -11.61 -14.05 -5.99
N ASP A 110 -11.00 -13.86 -4.83
CA ASP A 110 -11.49 -14.41 -3.57
C ASP A 110 -12.89 -13.88 -3.25
N ARG A 111 -13.13 -12.58 -3.49
CA ARG A 111 -14.45 -11.97 -3.28
C ARG A 111 -15.51 -12.61 -4.18
N LEU A 112 -15.19 -12.82 -5.47
CA LEU A 112 -16.09 -13.52 -6.40
C LEU A 112 -16.33 -14.97 -5.95
N ALA A 113 -15.31 -15.67 -5.46
CA ALA A 113 -15.46 -17.02 -4.93
C ALA A 113 -16.39 -17.03 -3.69
N ALA A 114 -16.29 -16.02 -2.82
CA ALA A 114 -17.18 -15.86 -1.68
C ALA A 114 -18.62 -15.56 -2.09
N GLU A 115 -18.84 -14.75 -3.14
CA GLU A 115 -20.16 -14.51 -3.70
C GLU A 115 -20.79 -15.82 -4.19
N VAL A 116 -20.03 -16.65 -4.92
CA VAL A 116 -20.50 -17.96 -5.42
C VAL A 116 -20.78 -18.94 -4.27
N ALA A 117 -19.95 -18.97 -3.24
CA ALA A 117 -20.11 -19.87 -2.11
C ALA A 117 -21.33 -19.53 -1.24
N ARG A 118 -21.72 -18.25 -1.18
CA ARG A 118 -22.92 -17.79 -0.46
C ARG A 118 -24.23 -18.27 -1.12
N GLY A 119 -24.23 -18.52 -2.43
CA GLY A 119 -25.39 -18.98 -3.22
C GLY A 119 -25.67 -18.15 -4.45
#